data_AF-A0A7Y2JIR0-F1
#
_entry.id   AF-A0A7Y2JIR0-F1
#
_cell.length_a   1.000
_cell.length_b   1.000
_cell.length_c   1.000
_cell.angle_alpha   90.00
_cell.angle_beta   90.00
_cell.angle_gamma   90.00
#
_symmetry.space_group_name_H-M   'P 1'
#
loop_
_entity.id
_entity.type
_entity.pdbx_description
1 polymer ?
#
loop_
_entity_poly.entity_id
_entity_poly.type
_entity_poly.pdbx_seq_one_letter_code
_entity_poly.pdbx_strand_id
1 'polypeptide(L)'
;LFAALYVAATALGIALVGPRWLTRAEFLTFLMRTYRQTAIAGPARLGPNGWRILRLGPPPLAGATFMLLLLGSGSFDGLNETFWWLGVLGVNPLEFPGRSAVIAPTLAGLLSVNALLILAYSLSIRAGLGLARSDLAFATAFRVFAPSILPIAAGYHVAHYLTSFLIDGQHLLSLFLTILGAGERHVTTGFLNRLDTVRIVWLAQAGAVVIGHVLAILVAHALALRIFPDPRRATLSQLPLALFMVGYTVFGLWLLATAKGA
;
A
#
# COMPACT_ATOMS: atom_id res chain seq x y z
N LEU A 1 24.71 3.04 -2.84
CA LEU A 1 24.75 2.21 -4.06
C LEU A 1 23.39 2.15 -4.76
N PHE A 2 22.31 1.65 -4.13
CA PHE A 2 20.99 1.51 -4.77
C PHE A 2 20.46 2.82 -5.37
N ALA A 3 20.47 3.92 -4.63
CA ALA A 3 20.02 5.23 -5.15
C ALA A 3 20.83 5.68 -6.39
N ALA A 4 22.16 5.46 -6.38
CA ALA A 4 23.00 5.80 -7.52
C ALA A 4 22.69 4.92 -8.74
N LEU A 5 22.47 3.62 -8.55
CA LEU A 5 22.03 2.70 -9.61
C LEU A 5 20.66 3.10 -10.16
N TYR A 6 19.73 3.47 -9.29
CA TYR A 6 18.40 3.95 -9.70
C TYR A 6 18.48 5.22 -10.55
N VAL A 7 19.27 6.20 -10.11
CA VAL A 7 19.49 7.46 -10.85
C VAL A 7 20.18 7.18 -12.18
N ALA A 8 21.21 6.32 -12.20
CA ALA A 8 21.91 5.95 -13.42
C ALA A 8 20.98 5.23 -14.42
N ALA A 9 20.19 4.26 -13.95
CA ALA A 9 19.21 3.55 -14.78
C ALA A 9 18.14 4.49 -15.33
N THR A 10 17.66 5.43 -14.50
CA THR A 10 16.68 6.44 -14.92
C THR A 10 17.26 7.42 -15.93
N ALA A 11 18.48 7.90 -15.71
CA ALA A 11 19.19 8.78 -16.65
C ALA A 11 19.44 8.07 -18.00
N LEU A 12 19.86 6.82 -17.97
CA LEU A 12 20.04 6.00 -19.17
C LEU A 12 18.72 5.79 -19.90
N GLY A 13 17.64 5.48 -19.19
CA GLY A 13 16.30 5.34 -19.77
C GLY A 13 15.80 6.62 -20.44
N ILE A 14 16.06 7.78 -19.83
CA ILE A 14 15.77 9.09 -20.44
C ILE A 14 16.65 9.33 -21.68
N ALA A 15 17.94 9.00 -21.63
CA ALA A 15 18.85 9.18 -22.76
C ALA A 15 18.46 8.31 -23.98
N LEU A 16 18.01 7.07 -23.74
CA LEU A 16 17.67 6.12 -24.81
C LEU A 16 16.24 6.30 -25.36
N VAL A 17 15.26 6.60 -24.50
CA VAL A 17 13.82 6.59 -24.85
C VAL A 17 13.20 7.99 -24.78
N GLY A 18 13.91 8.97 -24.23
CA GLY A 18 13.44 10.33 -24.03
C GLY A 18 12.49 10.48 -22.82
N PRO A 19 11.82 11.65 -22.69
CA PRO A 19 10.96 11.98 -21.54
C PRO A 19 9.80 11.00 -21.30
N ARG A 20 9.44 10.19 -22.31
CA ARG A 20 8.41 9.16 -22.17
C ARG A 20 8.76 8.12 -21.11
N TRP A 21 10.06 7.87 -20.87
CA TRP A 21 10.55 6.99 -19.81
C TRP A 21 9.96 7.34 -18.44
N LEU A 22 10.02 8.63 -18.08
CA LEU A 22 9.49 9.14 -16.81
C LEU A 22 8.01 8.82 -16.62
N THR A 23 7.24 8.81 -17.70
CA THR A 23 5.79 8.61 -17.61
C THR A 23 5.33 7.15 -17.69
N ARG A 24 6.20 6.24 -18.16
CA ARG A 24 5.81 4.85 -18.49
C ARG A 24 6.63 3.77 -17.81
N ALA A 25 7.89 4.05 -17.45
CA ALA A 25 8.81 3.06 -16.92
C ALA A 25 9.40 3.47 -15.56
N GLU A 26 9.52 4.77 -15.29
CA GLU A 26 10.09 5.26 -14.03
C GLU A 26 9.13 4.99 -12.86
N PHE A 27 9.60 4.16 -11.92
CA PHE A 27 8.79 3.59 -10.85
C PHE A 27 8.19 4.67 -9.95
N LEU A 28 8.99 5.64 -9.51
CA LEU A 28 8.53 6.66 -8.54
C LEU A 28 7.41 7.52 -9.11
N THR A 29 7.52 7.93 -10.37
CA THR A 29 6.50 8.71 -11.08
C THR A 29 5.23 7.88 -11.22
N PHE A 30 5.35 6.60 -11.56
CA PHE A 30 4.19 5.70 -11.65
C PHE A 30 3.51 5.49 -10.29
N LEU A 31 4.30 5.28 -9.24
CA LEU A 31 3.86 5.19 -7.84
C LEU A 31 3.11 6.45 -7.42
N MET A 32 3.72 7.63 -7.58
CA MET A 32 3.14 8.91 -7.18
C MET A 32 1.87 9.23 -7.97
N ARG A 33 1.83 8.94 -9.27
CA ARG A 33 0.61 9.09 -10.10
C ARG A 33 -0.51 8.15 -9.66
N THR A 34 -0.15 6.97 -9.15
CA THR A 34 -1.09 5.99 -8.61
C THR A 34 -1.68 6.49 -7.30
N TYR A 35 -0.86 6.91 -6.33
CA TYR A 35 -1.32 7.49 -5.07
C TYR A 35 -2.05 8.83 -5.23
N ARG A 36 -1.77 9.61 -6.28
CA ARG A 36 -2.55 10.82 -6.57
C ARG A 36 -4.04 10.53 -6.72
N GLN A 37 -4.43 9.30 -7.01
CA GLN A 37 -5.84 8.90 -7.14
C GLN A 37 -6.58 8.83 -5.79
N THR A 38 -5.84 8.72 -4.67
CA THR A 38 -6.38 8.69 -3.30
C THR A 38 -6.29 10.04 -2.59
N ALA A 39 -5.88 11.11 -3.27
CA ALA A 39 -5.66 12.42 -2.67
C ALA A 39 -6.97 13.09 -2.26
N ILE A 40 -7.12 13.43 -0.97
CA ILE A 40 -8.34 14.02 -0.40
C ILE A 40 -8.61 15.44 -0.97
N ALA A 41 -7.55 16.21 -1.26
CA ALA A 41 -7.60 17.54 -1.85
C ALA A 41 -6.88 17.59 -3.21
N GLY A 42 -7.21 18.55 -4.08
CA GLY A 42 -6.50 18.72 -5.35
C GLY A 42 -6.46 20.18 -5.84
N PRO A 43 -5.75 20.44 -6.94
CA PRO A 43 -5.06 21.72 -7.17
C PRO A 43 -5.96 22.94 -7.43
N ALA A 44 -7.24 22.75 -7.75
CA ALA A 44 -8.11 23.85 -8.18
C ALA A 44 -9.28 24.17 -7.23
N ARG A 45 -9.60 23.30 -6.25
CA ARG A 45 -10.68 23.52 -5.27
C ARG A 45 -10.45 22.68 -4.00
N LEU A 46 -10.73 23.26 -2.83
CA LEU A 46 -11.08 22.49 -1.64
C LEU A 46 -12.44 21.82 -1.93
N GLY A 47 -12.43 20.51 -2.05
CA GLY A 47 -13.54 19.68 -2.51
C GLY A 47 -12.97 18.34 -3.02
N PRO A 48 -13.69 17.22 -2.91
CA PRO A 48 -13.08 15.89 -2.93
C PRO A 48 -12.59 15.56 -4.34
N ASN A 49 -11.33 15.87 -4.60
CA ASN A 49 -10.54 15.17 -5.61
C ASN A 49 -10.25 13.71 -5.17
N GLY A 50 -10.63 13.34 -3.94
CA GLY A 50 -10.51 12.01 -3.31
C GLY A 50 -11.33 10.88 -3.92
N TRP A 51 -12.18 11.16 -4.91
CA TRP A 51 -12.89 10.13 -5.68
C TRP A 51 -12.47 10.12 -7.15
N ARG A 52 -11.26 10.59 -7.45
CA ARG A 52 -10.71 10.55 -8.81
C ARG A 52 -10.75 9.14 -9.38
N ILE A 53 -10.55 8.13 -8.55
CA ILE A 53 -10.72 6.71 -8.90
C ILE A 53 -12.05 6.45 -9.61
N LEU A 54 -13.15 7.04 -9.13
CA LEU A 54 -14.46 6.87 -9.76
C LEU A 54 -14.48 7.51 -11.15
N ARG A 55 -13.83 8.65 -11.36
CA ARG A 55 -13.89 9.38 -12.65
C ARG A 55 -12.96 8.82 -13.73
N LEU A 56 -12.00 7.99 -13.35
CA LEU A 56 -11.06 7.38 -14.27
C LEU A 56 -11.65 6.10 -14.88
N GLY A 57 -11.36 5.88 -16.17
CA GLY A 57 -11.65 4.59 -16.80
C GLY A 57 -10.73 3.48 -16.27
N PRO A 58 -11.01 2.21 -16.61
CA PRO A 58 -10.21 1.07 -16.15
C PRO A 58 -8.74 1.21 -16.60
N PRO A 59 -7.76 1.21 -15.68
CA PRO A 59 -6.34 1.30 -16.02
C PRO A 59 -5.91 0.14 -16.93
N PRO A 60 -4.77 0.24 -17.63
CA PRO A 60 -4.16 -0.91 -18.30
C PRO A 60 -3.95 -2.07 -17.32
N LEU A 61 -3.92 -3.32 -17.82
CA LEU A 61 -3.75 -4.50 -16.96
C LEU A 61 -2.50 -4.41 -16.08
N ALA A 62 -1.37 -4.00 -16.65
CA ALA A 62 -0.13 -3.78 -15.88
C ALA A 62 -0.31 -2.76 -14.75
N GLY A 63 -1.11 -1.71 -14.96
CA GLY A 63 -1.43 -0.73 -13.92
C GLY A 63 -2.32 -1.30 -12.83
N ALA A 64 -3.34 -2.09 -13.19
CA ALA A 64 -4.17 -2.79 -12.22
C ALA A 64 -3.36 -3.78 -11.37
N THR A 65 -2.50 -4.57 -12.02
CA THR A 65 -1.59 -5.49 -11.33
C THR A 65 -0.62 -4.73 -10.42
N PHE A 66 -0.06 -3.60 -10.87
CA PHE A 66 0.81 -2.76 -10.05
C PHE A 66 0.12 -2.27 -8.78
N MET A 67 -1.15 -1.86 -8.84
CA MET A 67 -1.90 -1.43 -7.65
C MET A 67 -2.01 -2.54 -6.60
N LEU A 68 -2.18 -3.79 -7.04
CA LEU A 68 -2.13 -4.96 -6.16
C LEU A 68 -0.71 -5.23 -5.66
N LEU A 69 0.31 -5.10 -6.52
CA LEU A 69 1.71 -5.24 -6.11
C LEU A 69 2.12 -4.23 -5.04
N LEU A 70 1.58 -3.01 -5.07
CA LEU A 70 1.80 -2.02 -4.01
C LEU A 70 1.28 -2.52 -2.66
N LEU A 71 0.06 -3.07 -2.65
CA LEU A 71 -0.52 -3.60 -1.43
C LEU A 71 0.24 -4.84 -0.95
N GLY A 72 0.49 -5.80 -1.85
CA GLY A 72 1.16 -7.06 -1.51
C GLY A 72 2.60 -6.85 -1.04
N SER A 73 3.34 -5.95 -1.68
CA SER A 73 4.71 -5.61 -1.27
C SER A 73 4.73 -4.89 0.07
N GLY A 74 3.82 -3.94 0.30
CA GLY A 74 3.68 -3.30 1.60
C GLY A 74 3.35 -4.32 2.69
N SER A 75 2.41 -5.22 2.45
CA SER A 75 2.07 -6.24 3.44
C SER A 75 3.16 -7.27 3.69
N PHE A 76 3.95 -7.61 2.68
CA PHE A 76 5.13 -8.43 2.90
C PHE A 76 6.21 -7.69 3.69
N ASP A 77 6.40 -6.40 3.48
CA ASP A 77 7.31 -5.56 4.28
C ASP A 77 6.99 -5.70 5.77
N GLY A 78 5.70 -5.56 6.13
CA GLY A 78 5.25 -5.74 7.51
C GLY A 78 5.34 -7.17 8.02
N LEU A 79 5.08 -8.16 7.16
CA LEU A 79 5.20 -9.58 7.51
C LEU A 79 6.66 -10.00 7.75
N ASN A 80 7.57 -9.49 6.93
CA ASN A 80 8.99 -9.85 6.93
C ASN A 80 9.69 -9.44 8.24
N GLU A 81 9.17 -8.44 8.92
CA GLU A 81 9.63 -7.99 10.24
C GLU A 81 9.08 -8.83 11.39
N THR A 82 8.07 -9.69 11.18
CA THR A 82 7.41 -10.39 12.28
C THR A 82 8.24 -11.56 12.82
N PHE A 83 8.14 -11.81 14.13
CA PHE A 83 8.73 -12.98 14.77
C PHE A 83 8.24 -14.29 14.12
N TRP A 84 6.99 -14.31 13.67
CA TRP A 84 6.42 -15.46 12.98
C TRP A 84 7.16 -15.76 11.68
N TRP A 85 7.42 -14.75 10.85
CA TRP A 85 8.15 -14.94 9.58
C TRP A 85 9.59 -15.37 9.83
N LEU A 86 10.29 -14.72 10.77
CA LEU A 86 11.65 -15.11 11.14
C LEU A 86 11.69 -16.56 11.65
N GLY A 87 10.67 -16.98 12.42
CA GLY A 87 10.50 -18.37 12.84
C GLY A 87 10.31 -19.35 11.68
N VAL A 88 9.54 -18.98 10.65
CA VAL A 88 9.40 -19.77 9.40
C VAL A 88 10.76 -19.95 8.71
N LEU A 89 11.63 -18.93 8.77
CA LEU A 89 12.99 -18.99 8.22
C LEU A 89 13.99 -19.73 9.12
N GLY A 90 13.59 -20.15 10.32
CA GLY A 90 14.51 -20.69 11.33
C GLY A 90 15.50 -19.65 11.85
N VAL A 91 15.21 -18.36 11.71
CA VAL A 91 16.05 -17.25 12.16
C VAL A 91 15.62 -16.84 13.56
N ASN A 92 16.55 -16.88 14.51
CA ASN A 92 16.35 -16.33 15.84
C ASN A 92 16.33 -14.79 15.75
N PRO A 93 15.21 -14.11 16.10
CA PRO A 93 15.14 -12.64 16.03
C PRO A 93 16.16 -11.94 16.94
N LEU A 94 16.62 -12.61 18.00
CA LEU A 94 17.60 -12.08 18.96
C LEU A 94 19.05 -12.29 18.51
N GLU A 95 19.28 -13.17 17.53
CA GLU A 95 20.61 -13.51 16.99
C GLU A 95 20.57 -13.42 15.46
N PHE A 96 20.24 -12.23 14.95
CA PHE A 96 20.00 -12.05 13.53
C PHE A 96 21.29 -12.29 12.70
N PRO A 97 21.30 -13.24 11.75
CA PRO A 97 22.51 -13.69 11.03
C PRO A 97 23.03 -12.68 9.99
N GLY A 98 22.45 -11.48 9.95
CA GLY A 98 22.76 -10.42 8.99
C GLY A 98 21.85 -10.44 7.76
N ARG A 99 21.68 -9.26 7.14
CA ARG A 99 20.72 -9.05 6.04
C ARG A 99 21.00 -9.90 4.80
N SER A 100 22.26 -10.26 4.54
CA SER A 100 22.63 -11.09 3.39
C SER A 100 22.07 -12.51 3.47
N ALA A 101 21.95 -13.07 4.68
CA ALA A 101 21.45 -14.43 4.89
C ALA A 101 19.96 -14.57 4.54
N VAL A 102 19.20 -13.47 4.62
CA VAL A 102 17.75 -13.49 4.40
C VAL A 102 17.32 -12.99 3.01
N ILE A 103 18.25 -12.57 2.14
CA ILE A 103 17.88 -11.99 0.82
C ILE A 103 17.02 -12.96 -0.01
N ALA A 104 17.48 -14.18 -0.20
CA ALA A 104 16.77 -15.18 -1.00
C ALA A 104 15.38 -15.53 -0.43
N PRO A 105 15.23 -15.86 0.87
CA PRO A 105 13.90 -16.12 1.44
C PRO A 105 13.01 -14.87 1.46
N THR A 106 13.55 -13.67 1.69
CA THR A 106 12.79 -12.42 1.60
C THR A 106 12.27 -12.18 0.18
N LEU A 107 13.08 -12.41 -0.86
CA LEU A 107 12.61 -12.31 -2.25
C LEU A 107 11.54 -13.36 -2.58
N ALA A 108 11.73 -14.60 -2.14
CA ALA A 108 10.74 -15.65 -2.32
C ALA A 108 9.42 -15.28 -1.62
N GLY A 109 9.48 -14.84 -0.37
CA GLY A 109 8.32 -14.38 0.40
C GLY A 109 7.59 -13.21 -0.28
N LEU A 110 8.33 -12.22 -0.76
CA LEU A 110 7.78 -11.08 -1.49
C LEU A 110 7.00 -11.53 -2.74
N LEU A 111 7.60 -12.42 -3.55
CA LEU A 111 6.95 -12.95 -4.75
C LEU A 111 5.72 -13.78 -4.40
N SER A 112 5.82 -14.64 -3.39
CA SER A 112 4.73 -15.51 -2.93
C SER A 112 3.55 -14.71 -2.38
N VAL A 113 3.78 -13.71 -1.53
CA VAL A 113 2.71 -12.87 -0.98
C VAL A 113 2.01 -12.06 -2.07
N ASN A 114 2.77 -11.49 -3.01
CA ASN A 114 2.18 -10.78 -4.14
C ASN A 114 1.35 -11.71 -5.04
N ALA A 115 1.86 -12.91 -5.35
CA ALA A 115 1.13 -13.89 -6.14
C ALA A 115 -0.15 -14.34 -5.43
N LEU A 116 -0.09 -14.62 -4.13
CA LEU A 116 -1.24 -15.02 -3.31
C LEU A 116 -2.29 -13.92 -3.24
N LEU A 117 -1.86 -12.66 -3.05
CA LEU A 117 -2.77 -11.51 -3.04
C LEU A 117 -3.49 -11.34 -4.36
N ILE A 118 -2.76 -11.38 -5.48
CA ILE A 118 -3.34 -11.29 -6.82
C ILE A 118 -4.31 -12.44 -7.08
N LEU A 119 -3.96 -13.66 -6.65
CA LEU A 119 -4.82 -14.83 -6.77
C LEU A 119 -6.11 -14.67 -5.95
N ALA A 120 -6.00 -14.36 -4.66
CA ALA A 120 -7.14 -14.18 -3.76
C ALA A 120 -8.08 -13.08 -4.28
N TYR A 121 -7.52 -11.94 -4.67
CA TYR A 121 -8.27 -10.85 -5.29
C TYR A 121 -8.98 -11.29 -6.57
N SER A 122 -8.27 -12.00 -7.46
CA SER A 122 -8.85 -12.52 -8.71
C SER A 122 -9.99 -13.49 -8.47
N LEU A 123 -9.84 -14.39 -7.48
CA LEU A 123 -10.89 -15.33 -7.09
C LEU A 123 -12.11 -14.60 -6.52
N SER A 124 -11.91 -13.58 -5.69
CA SER A 124 -13.01 -12.73 -5.19
C SER A 124 -13.77 -12.05 -6.32
N ILE A 125 -13.07 -11.49 -7.33
CA ILE A 125 -13.73 -10.89 -8.50
C ILE A 125 -14.49 -11.95 -9.30
N ARG A 126 -13.90 -13.13 -9.56
CA ARG A 126 -14.57 -14.21 -10.29
C ARG A 126 -15.81 -14.72 -9.55
N ALA A 127 -15.71 -14.92 -8.24
CA ALA A 127 -16.84 -15.30 -7.41
C ALA A 127 -17.94 -14.23 -7.47
N GLY A 128 -17.57 -12.95 -7.35
CA GLY A 128 -18.50 -11.83 -7.45
C GLY A 128 -19.27 -11.81 -8.77
N LEU A 129 -18.57 -11.97 -9.90
CA LEU A 129 -19.19 -12.06 -11.23
C LEU A 129 -20.17 -13.25 -11.32
N GLY A 130 -19.80 -14.40 -10.75
CA GLY A 130 -20.65 -15.59 -10.67
C GLY A 130 -21.92 -15.37 -9.85
N LEU A 131 -21.80 -14.77 -8.64
CA LEU A 131 -22.94 -14.44 -7.79
C LEU A 131 -23.89 -13.43 -8.46
N ALA A 132 -23.33 -12.45 -9.16
CA ALA A 132 -24.10 -11.44 -9.89
C ALA A 132 -24.68 -11.93 -11.22
N ARG A 133 -24.35 -13.17 -11.65
CA ARG A 133 -24.67 -13.75 -12.97
C ARG A 133 -24.39 -12.75 -14.09
N SER A 134 -23.17 -12.22 -14.09
CA SER A 134 -22.75 -11.17 -15.02
C SER A 134 -21.94 -11.72 -16.18
N ASP A 135 -22.22 -11.22 -17.38
CA ASP A 135 -21.45 -11.50 -18.60
C ASP A 135 -20.21 -10.59 -18.75
N LEU A 136 -19.90 -9.77 -17.74
CA LEU A 136 -18.75 -8.87 -17.78
C LEU A 136 -17.44 -9.69 -17.80
N ALA A 137 -16.59 -9.41 -18.78
CA ALA A 137 -15.29 -10.07 -18.89
C ALA A 137 -14.45 -9.86 -17.62
N PHE A 138 -13.85 -10.94 -17.11
CA PHE A 138 -13.03 -10.94 -15.90
C PHE A 138 -11.93 -9.86 -15.93
N ALA A 139 -11.21 -9.76 -17.05
CA ALA A 139 -10.15 -8.77 -17.19
C ALA A 139 -10.66 -7.33 -17.05
N THR A 140 -11.87 -7.04 -17.53
CA THR A 140 -12.49 -5.73 -17.37
C THR A 140 -12.86 -5.48 -15.91
N ALA A 141 -13.52 -6.45 -15.26
CA ALA A 141 -13.89 -6.33 -13.85
C ALA A 141 -12.66 -6.14 -12.95
N PHE A 142 -11.61 -6.96 -13.14
CA PHE A 142 -10.35 -6.86 -12.42
C PHE A 142 -9.73 -5.46 -12.55
N ARG A 143 -9.68 -4.92 -13.77
CA ARG A 143 -9.14 -3.58 -14.02
C ARG A 143 -10.00 -2.49 -13.39
N VAL A 144 -11.32 -2.60 -13.47
CA VAL A 144 -12.25 -1.63 -12.86
C VAL A 144 -12.08 -1.59 -11.35
N PHE A 145 -12.00 -2.75 -10.69
CA PHE A 145 -11.96 -2.81 -9.24
C PHE A 145 -10.57 -2.60 -8.64
N ALA A 146 -9.46 -2.83 -9.37
CA ALA A 146 -8.11 -2.74 -8.80
C ALA A 146 -7.80 -1.37 -8.13
N PRO A 147 -8.22 -0.21 -8.69
CA PRO A 147 -8.08 1.08 -8.01
C PRO A 147 -8.72 1.16 -6.63
N SER A 148 -9.76 0.37 -6.33
CA SER A 148 -10.40 0.36 -5.00
C SER A 148 -9.48 -0.14 -3.88
N ILE A 149 -8.37 -0.79 -4.21
CA ILE A 149 -7.37 -1.27 -3.25
C ILE A 149 -6.43 -0.14 -2.78
N LEU A 150 -6.31 0.94 -3.55
CA LEU A 150 -5.37 2.01 -3.25
C LEU A 150 -5.56 2.69 -1.88
N PRO A 151 -6.80 2.94 -1.40
CA PRO A 151 -7.00 3.43 -0.04
C PRO A 151 -6.45 2.49 1.04
N ILE A 152 -6.51 1.16 0.84
CA ILE A 152 -5.89 0.18 1.74
C ILE A 152 -4.38 0.36 1.74
N ALA A 153 -3.77 0.39 0.55
CA ALA A 153 -2.32 0.55 0.42
C ALA A 153 -1.85 1.88 1.04
N ALA A 154 -2.60 2.97 0.87
CA ALA A 154 -2.29 4.27 1.47
C ALA A 154 -2.40 4.24 3.00
N GLY A 155 -3.49 3.67 3.54
CA GLY A 155 -3.68 3.49 4.98
C GLY A 155 -2.58 2.65 5.61
N TYR A 156 -2.16 1.58 4.92
CA TYR A 156 -1.01 0.76 5.33
C TYR A 156 0.29 1.56 5.39
N HIS A 157 0.63 2.33 4.35
CA HIS A 157 1.86 3.14 4.36
C HIS A 157 1.88 4.14 5.51
N VAL A 158 0.75 4.80 5.77
CA VAL A 158 0.61 5.72 6.91
C VAL A 158 0.81 4.97 8.22
N ALA A 159 0.09 3.87 8.43
CA ALA A 159 0.18 3.09 9.66
C ALA A 159 1.59 2.55 9.91
N HIS A 160 2.19 1.95 8.87
CA HIS A 160 3.46 1.26 8.99
C HIS A 160 4.63 2.23 9.19
N TYR A 161 4.65 3.36 8.46
CA TYR A 161 5.76 4.32 8.53
C TYR A 161 5.52 5.50 9.47
N LEU A 162 4.43 5.52 10.25
CA LEU A 162 4.13 6.64 11.17
C LEU A 162 5.27 6.89 12.16
N THR A 163 5.80 5.85 12.79
CA THR A 163 6.88 5.99 13.77
C THR A 163 8.16 6.50 13.12
N SER A 164 8.55 5.95 11.96
CA SER A 164 9.68 6.45 11.18
C SER A 164 9.49 7.90 10.80
N PHE A 165 8.31 8.29 10.33
CA PHE A 165 7.98 9.67 10.01
C PHE A 165 8.13 10.61 11.21
N LEU A 166 7.70 10.20 12.41
CA LEU A 166 7.84 11.00 13.64
C LEU A 166 9.31 11.17 14.07
N ILE A 167 10.17 10.20 13.78
CA ILE A 167 11.60 10.24 14.13
C ILE A 167 12.39 10.98 13.04
N ASP A 168 12.26 10.55 11.79
CA ASP A 168 12.96 11.13 10.64
C ASP A 168 12.51 12.57 10.38
N GLY A 169 11.26 12.91 10.69
CA GLY A 169 10.77 14.29 10.67
C GLY A 169 11.51 15.21 11.65
N GLN A 170 11.90 14.70 12.83
CA GLN A 170 12.73 15.46 13.77
C GLN A 170 14.15 15.65 13.21
N HIS A 171 14.73 14.61 12.59
CA HIS A 171 16.03 14.72 11.93
C HIS A 171 16.02 15.74 10.79
N LEU A 172 14.99 15.71 9.94
CA LEU A 172 14.84 16.66 8.84
C LEU A 172 14.67 18.10 9.34
N LEU A 173 13.87 18.29 10.40
CA LEU A 173 13.72 19.61 11.03
C LEU A 173 15.04 20.10 11.61
N SER A 174 15.79 19.23 12.31
CA SER A 174 17.09 19.60 12.87
C SER A 174 18.07 20.02 11.77
N LEU A 175 18.16 19.25 10.69
CA LEU A 175 18.98 19.60 9.53
C LEU A 175 18.59 20.94 8.91
N PHE A 176 17.28 21.18 8.75
CA PHE A 176 16.77 22.43 8.18
C PHE A 176 17.14 23.64 9.05
N LEU A 177 17.00 23.52 10.37
CA LEU A 177 17.39 24.57 11.32
C LEU A 177 18.90 24.84 11.30
N THR A 178 19.73 23.79 11.22
CA THR A 178 21.18 23.93 11.09
C THR A 178 21.55 24.68 9.80
N ILE A 179 20.94 24.34 8.66
CA ILE A 179 21.18 25.03 7.38
C ILE A 179 20.77 26.52 7.45
N LEU A 180 19.71 26.85 8.19
CA LEU A 180 19.26 28.22 8.39
C LEU A 180 20.03 28.99 9.47
N GLY A 181 21.03 28.38 10.11
CA GLY A 181 21.80 28.99 11.19
C GLY A 181 21.05 29.13 12.52
N ALA A 182 19.89 28.46 12.67
CA ALA A 182 19.07 28.49 13.88
C ALA A 182 19.53 27.47 14.96
N GLY A 183 20.62 26.74 14.70
CA GLY A 183 21.19 25.73 15.61
C GLY A 183 20.61 24.32 15.41
N GLU A 184 21.29 23.34 15.99
CA GLU A 184 20.87 21.94 15.94
C GLU A 184 19.81 21.64 17.01
N ARG A 185 18.81 20.82 16.66
CA ARG A 185 17.85 20.27 17.63
C ARG A 185 18.14 18.81 17.92
N HIS A 186 18.07 18.45 19.20
CA HIS A 186 18.19 17.07 19.64
C HIS A 186 16.95 16.25 19.24
N VAL A 187 17.17 15.07 18.65
CA VAL A 187 16.11 14.14 18.27
C VAL A 187 15.77 13.24 19.45
N THR A 188 14.48 13.03 19.72
CA THR A 188 14.03 12.23 20.85
C THR A 188 13.13 11.08 20.42
N THR A 189 13.30 9.93 21.07
CA THR A 189 12.45 8.73 20.91
C THR A 189 11.74 8.35 22.23
N GLY A 190 11.84 9.20 23.26
CA GLY A 190 11.28 8.93 24.59
C GLY A 190 9.76 8.71 24.61
N PHE A 191 9.04 9.22 23.60
CA PHE A 191 7.61 8.96 23.41
C PHE A 191 7.29 7.49 23.05
N LEU A 192 8.29 6.68 22.70
CA LEU A 192 8.11 5.24 22.49
C LEU A 192 8.29 4.43 23.78
N ASN A 193 8.73 5.08 24.88
CA ASN A 193 8.96 4.42 26.17
C ASN A 193 7.86 4.71 27.20
N ARG A 194 6.79 5.41 26.81
CA ARG A 194 5.65 5.69 27.70
C ARG A 194 4.37 5.09 27.12
N LEU A 195 3.62 4.38 27.97
CA LEU A 195 2.43 3.65 27.55
C LEU A 195 1.34 4.56 26.97
N ASP A 196 1.19 5.77 27.50
CA ASP A 196 0.22 6.76 27.05
C ASP A 196 0.50 7.21 25.61
N THR A 197 1.74 7.56 25.29
CA THR A 197 2.14 8.00 23.95
C THR A 197 2.17 6.84 22.95
N VAL A 198 2.64 5.65 23.36
CA VAL A 198 2.59 4.44 22.52
C VAL A 198 1.15 4.08 22.17
N ARG A 199 0.22 4.19 23.13
CA ARG A 199 -1.22 3.95 22.87
C ARG A 199 -1.77 4.91 21.82
N ILE A 200 -1.41 6.19 21.86
CA ILE A 200 -1.85 7.18 20.87
C ILE A 200 -1.32 6.82 19.48
N VAL A 201 -0.03 6.47 19.38
CA VAL A 201 0.59 6.04 18.11
C VAL A 201 -0.13 4.81 17.57
N TRP A 202 -0.32 3.78 18.39
CA TRP A 202 -1.00 2.55 17.99
C TRP A 202 -2.44 2.80 17.53
N LEU A 203 -3.21 3.62 18.25
CA LEU A 203 -4.57 3.99 17.85
C LEU A 203 -4.59 4.77 16.53
N ALA A 204 -3.62 5.65 16.29
CA ALA A 204 -3.49 6.37 15.02
C ALA A 204 -3.18 5.41 13.87
N GLN A 205 -2.28 4.45 14.08
CA GLN A 205 -1.93 3.41 13.09
C GLN A 205 -3.14 2.50 12.80
N ALA A 206 -3.80 1.98 13.82
CA ALA A 206 -5.01 1.16 13.68
C ALA A 206 -6.13 1.95 12.98
N GLY A 207 -6.32 3.22 13.36
CA GLY A 207 -7.26 4.12 12.72
C GLY A 207 -6.97 4.32 11.22
N ALA A 208 -5.71 4.53 10.85
CA ALA A 208 -5.31 4.65 9.45
C ALA A 208 -5.60 3.38 8.64
N VAL A 209 -5.37 2.19 9.20
CA VAL A 209 -5.71 0.90 8.57
C VAL A 209 -7.22 0.78 8.38
N VAL A 210 -8.02 1.01 9.42
CA VAL A 210 -9.48 0.86 9.36
C VAL A 210 -10.10 1.87 8.39
N ILE A 211 -9.69 3.14 8.46
CA ILE A 211 -10.16 4.19 7.53
C ILE A 211 -9.81 3.82 6.08
N GLY A 212 -8.58 3.34 5.83
CA GLY A 212 -8.17 2.88 4.50
C GLY A 212 -9.08 1.77 3.95
N HIS A 213 -9.44 0.79 4.77
CA HIS A 213 -10.34 -0.30 4.37
C HIS A 213 -11.79 0.15 4.16
N VAL A 214 -12.32 0.99 5.05
CA VAL A 214 -13.68 1.55 4.88
C VAL A 214 -13.76 2.33 3.57
N LEU A 215 -12.78 3.20 3.29
CA LEU A 215 -12.73 3.94 2.03
C LEU A 215 -12.61 3.01 0.82
N ALA A 216 -11.80 1.95 0.90
CA ALA A 216 -11.67 0.97 -0.16
C ALA A 216 -12.98 0.25 -0.49
N ILE A 217 -13.72 -0.19 0.53
CA ILE A 217 -15.04 -0.83 0.38
C ILE A 217 -16.03 0.15 -0.26
N LEU A 218 -16.05 1.40 0.19
CA LEU A 218 -16.92 2.44 -0.39
C LEU A 218 -16.58 2.70 -1.86
N VAL A 219 -15.30 2.77 -2.22
CA VAL A 219 -14.85 2.92 -3.61
C VAL A 219 -15.25 1.71 -4.44
N ALA A 220 -15.02 0.49 -3.94
CA ALA A 220 -15.36 -0.75 -4.64
C ALA A 220 -16.88 -0.84 -4.90
N HIS A 221 -17.69 -0.52 -3.90
CA HIS A 221 -19.14 -0.49 -4.03
C HIS A 221 -19.62 0.57 -5.02
N ALA A 222 -19.07 1.78 -4.96
CA ALA A 222 -19.39 2.85 -5.90
C ALA A 222 -19.01 2.49 -7.35
N LEU A 223 -17.89 1.78 -7.56
CA LEU A 223 -17.51 1.25 -8.87
C LEU A 223 -18.47 0.16 -9.34
N ALA A 224 -18.91 -0.73 -8.44
CA ALA A 224 -19.86 -1.79 -8.75
C ALA A 224 -21.20 -1.23 -9.24
N LEU A 225 -21.74 -0.22 -8.54
CA LEU A 225 -22.99 0.45 -8.92
C LEU A 225 -22.92 1.12 -10.29
N ARG A 226 -21.72 1.38 -10.83
CA ARG A 226 -21.54 1.98 -12.15
C ARG A 226 -21.40 0.98 -13.29
N ILE A 227 -20.91 -0.22 -13.00
CA ILE A 227 -20.68 -1.24 -14.03
C ILE A 227 -21.81 -2.26 -14.12
N PHE A 228 -22.54 -2.48 -13.03
CA PHE A 228 -23.68 -3.39 -13.02
C PHE A 228 -24.99 -2.60 -13.25
N PRO A 229 -25.90 -3.11 -14.08
CA PRO A 229 -27.15 -2.43 -14.41
C PRO A 229 -28.16 -2.40 -13.26
N ASP A 230 -28.05 -3.36 -12.33
CA ASP A 230 -28.98 -3.52 -11.21
C ASP A 230 -28.23 -3.40 -9.87
N PRO A 231 -28.73 -2.58 -8.91
CA PRO A 231 -28.14 -2.44 -7.59
C PRO A 231 -28.03 -3.76 -6.81
N ARG A 232 -28.96 -4.70 -6.97
CA ARG A 232 -28.85 -5.99 -6.26
C ARG A 232 -27.69 -6.82 -6.80
N ARG A 233 -27.55 -6.92 -8.12
CA ARG A 233 -26.38 -7.55 -8.76
C ARG A 233 -25.07 -6.86 -8.39
N ALA A 234 -25.05 -5.52 -8.31
CA ALA A 234 -23.90 -4.78 -7.85
C ALA A 234 -23.49 -5.22 -6.44
N THR A 235 -24.42 -5.25 -5.48
CA THR A 235 -24.16 -5.68 -4.11
C THR A 235 -23.70 -7.13 -4.04
N LEU A 236 -24.36 -8.05 -4.75
CA LEU A 236 -23.98 -9.46 -4.79
C LEU A 236 -22.57 -9.66 -5.34
N SER A 237 -22.17 -8.87 -6.35
CA SER A 237 -20.82 -8.93 -6.91
C SER A 237 -19.73 -8.53 -5.91
N GLN A 238 -20.07 -7.69 -4.94
CA GLN A 238 -19.10 -7.15 -3.99
C GLN A 238 -18.93 -8.03 -2.76
N LEU A 239 -19.85 -8.95 -2.45
CA LEU A 239 -19.77 -9.77 -1.25
C LEU A 239 -18.43 -10.52 -1.11
N PRO A 240 -17.92 -11.24 -2.12
CA PRO A 240 -16.64 -11.96 -1.98
C PRO A 240 -15.44 -11.02 -1.87
N LEU A 241 -15.47 -9.86 -2.52
CA LEU A 241 -14.40 -8.87 -2.44
C LEU A 241 -14.41 -8.15 -1.09
N ALA A 242 -15.59 -7.78 -0.59
CA ALA A 242 -15.77 -7.18 0.72
C ALA A 242 -15.31 -8.14 1.83
N LEU A 243 -15.66 -9.43 1.74
CA LEU A 243 -15.17 -10.44 2.68
C LEU A 243 -13.64 -10.54 2.66
N PHE A 244 -13.03 -10.57 1.47
CA PHE A 244 -11.57 -10.52 1.32
C PHE A 244 -10.99 -9.28 1.99
N MET A 245 -11.55 -8.09 1.75
CA MET A 245 -11.09 -6.85 2.37
C MET A 245 -11.22 -6.86 3.88
N VAL A 246 -12.30 -7.42 4.45
CA VAL A 246 -12.46 -7.57 5.90
C VAL A 246 -11.40 -8.50 6.48
N GLY A 247 -11.16 -9.65 5.84
CA GLY A 247 -10.06 -10.55 6.23
C GLY A 247 -8.71 -9.85 6.16
N TYR A 248 -8.53 -8.99 5.16
CA TYR A 248 -7.33 -8.16 5.00
C TYR A 248 -7.18 -7.12 6.12
N THR A 249 -8.27 -6.53 6.60
CA THR A 249 -8.26 -5.64 7.77
C THR A 249 -7.75 -6.38 9.00
N VAL A 250 -8.27 -7.58 9.26
CA VAL A 250 -7.85 -8.41 10.40
C VAL A 250 -6.37 -8.74 10.28
N PHE A 251 -5.91 -9.13 9.09
CA PHE A 251 -4.51 -9.38 8.81
C PHE A 251 -3.63 -8.12 9.03
N GLY A 252 -4.07 -6.96 8.55
CA GLY A 252 -3.34 -5.69 8.74
C GLY A 252 -3.26 -5.25 10.21
N LEU A 253 -4.33 -5.44 10.99
CA LEU A 253 -4.33 -5.18 12.43
C LEU A 253 -3.46 -6.19 13.18
N TRP A 254 -3.44 -7.45 12.75
CA TRP A 254 -2.54 -8.45 13.29
C TRP A 254 -1.07 -8.09 13.03
N LEU A 255 -0.72 -7.65 11.80
CA LEU A 255 0.63 -7.17 11.49
C LEU A 255 1.06 -5.98 12.35
N LEU A 256 0.12 -5.15 12.78
CA LEU A 256 0.39 -4.02 13.68
C LEU A 256 0.59 -4.45 15.13
N ALA A 257 -0.13 -5.49 15.57
CA ALA A 257 -0.12 -5.95 16.96
C ALA A 257 0.94 -7.03 17.25
N THR A 258 1.41 -7.74 16.23
CA THR A 258 2.36 -8.84 16.38
C THR A 258 3.76 -8.35 16.73
N ALA A 259 4.52 -9.18 17.44
CA ALA A 259 5.90 -8.88 17.79
C ALA A 259 6.79 -8.83 16.55
N LYS A 260 7.63 -7.80 16.47
CA LYS A 260 8.55 -7.56 15.35
C LYS A 260 10.00 -7.67 15.79
N GLY A 261 10.80 -8.31 14.93
CA GLY A 261 12.26 -8.35 14.99
C GLY A 261 12.87 -7.00 14.64
N ALA A 262 14.15 -6.84 14.97
CA ALA A 262 14.93 -5.64 14.67
C ALA A 262 15.05 -5.34 13.17
#